data_AF-A0A931W127-F1
#
_entry.id   AF-A0A931W127-F1
#
_cell.length_a   1.000
_cell.length_b   1.000
_cell.length_c   1.000
_cell.angle_alpha   90.00
_cell.angle_beta   90.00
_cell.angle_gamma   90.00
#
_symmetry.space_group_name_H-M   'P 1'
#
loop_
_entity.id
_entity.type
_entity.pdbx_description
1 polymer ?
#
loop_
_entity_poly.entity_id
_entity_poly.type
_entity_poly.pdbx_seq_one_letter_code
_entity_poly.pdbx_strand_id
1 'polypeptide(L)'
;LIYPCHFKQGFVEWPNGKTRKPNALALGPRADELVVPEGHYVLTKRFSTKEERRRIVAAVYDPARVPAPQVAFENHVNYFHTRGSGLPVVLAKGLAAYLNSSLVDTYFRQFSGHTQVNASDLRSLPYPTRSALVALGRRIGKCFPAQEELDHHVDEVLFHG
;
A
#
# COMPACT_ATOMS: atom_id res chain seq x y z
N LEU A 1 -11.79 9.95 -2.90
CA LEU A 1 -10.70 9.81 -3.90
C LEU A 1 -9.38 9.83 -3.16
N ILE A 2 -8.55 8.78 -3.30
CA ILE A 2 -7.31 8.65 -2.52
C ILE A 2 -6.09 8.99 -3.38
N TYR A 3 -5.23 9.87 -2.85
CA TYR A 3 -3.98 10.34 -3.45
C TYR A 3 -2.77 9.83 -2.67
N PRO A 4 -1.56 9.87 -3.27
CA PRO A 4 -0.31 9.57 -2.58
C PRO A 4 -0.09 10.38 -1.29
N CYS A 5 -0.58 11.63 -1.22
CA CYS A 5 -0.43 12.48 -0.04
C CYS A 5 -1.27 12.02 1.16
N HIS A 6 -2.22 11.12 0.97
CA HIS A 6 -3.03 10.53 2.05
C HIS A 6 -2.31 9.37 2.74
N PHE A 7 -1.14 8.94 2.24
CA PHE A 7 -0.40 7.85 2.87
C PHE A 7 0.31 8.38 4.10
N LYS A 8 0.01 7.80 5.26
CA LYS A 8 0.59 8.20 6.54
C LYS A 8 0.76 6.98 7.43
N GLN A 9 2.02 6.73 7.84
CA GLN A 9 2.36 5.66 8.78
C GLN A 9 1.76 4.29 8.40
N GLY A 10 1.87 3.93 7.12
CA GLY A 10 1.40 2.65 6.58
C GLY A 10 -0.12 2.52 6.43
N PHE A 11 -0.91 3.56 6.71
CA PHE A 11 -2.35 3.60 6.46
C PHE A 11 -2.74 4.82 5.60
N VAL A 12 -3.97 4.81 5.11
CA VAL A 12 -4.59 5.98 4.47
C VAL A 12 -5.23 6.88 5.53
N GLU A 13 -4.90 8.17 5.50
CA GLU A 13 -5.55 9.24 6.27
C GLU A 13 -6.28 10.16 5.29
N TRP A 14 -7.62 10.14 5.34
CA TRP A 14 -8.47 10.94 4.46
C TRP A 14 -9.71 11.44 5.20
N PRO A 15 -10.11 12.72 5.03
CA PRO A 15 -9.32 13.80 4.44
C PRO A 15 -8.16 14.19 5.37
N ASN A 16 -7.08 14.77 4.83
CA ASN A 16 -5.93 15.18 5.65
C ASN A 16 -5.55 16.67 5.52
N GLY A 17 -6.32 17.46 4.77
CA GLY A 17 -6.08 18.90 4.58
C GLY A 17 -4.80 19.26 3.82
N LYS A 18 -4.01 18.28 3.34
CA LYS A 18 -2.71 18.51 2.69
C LYS A 18 -2.79 18.67 1.17
N THR A 19 -3.96 18.49 0.58
CA THR A 19 -4.16 18.63 -0.87
C THR A 19 -5.12 19.78 -1.17
N ARG A 20 -4.73 20.63 -2.13
CA ARG A 20 -5.62 21.63 -2.75
C ARG A 20 -6.41 21.04 -3.93
N LYS A 21 -6.10 19.80 -4.34
CA LYS A 21 -6.83 19.10 -5.41
C LYS A 21 -8.19 18.61 -4.88
N PRO A 22 -9.20 18.46 -5.74
CA PRO A 22 -10.44 17.78 -5.39
C PRO A 22 -10.13 16.41 -4.76
N ASN A 23 -10.66 16.15 -3.57
CA ASN A 23 -10.37 14.93 -2.80
C ASN A 23 -11.56 13.97 -2.73
N ALA A 24 -12.65 14.29 -3.42
CA ALA A 24 -13.84 13.48 -3.60
C ALA A 24 -14.17 13.33 -5.10
N LEU A 25 -14.86 12.25 -5.46
CA LEU A 25 -15.38 12.00 -6.80
C LEU A 25 -16.90 11.99 -6.70
N ALA A 26 -17.57 12.83 -7.49
CA ALA A 26 -19.03 12.76 -7.59
C ALA A 26 -19.42 11.50 -8.37
N LEU A 27 -20.35 10.72 -7.83
CA LEU A 27 -20.84 9.51 -8.48
C LEU A 27 -21.73 9.87 -9.68
N GLY A 28 -21.67 9.03 -10.71
CA GLY A 28 -22.39 9.18 -11.97
C GLY A 28 -21.95 8.10 -12.96
N PRO A 29 -22.54 8.02 -14.17
CA PRO A 29 -22.34 6.89 -15.09
C PRO A 29 -20.87 6.62 -15.46
N ARG A 30 -20.02 7.65 -15.46
CA ARG A 30 -18.58 7.54 -15.73
C ARG A 30 -17.74 7.20 -14.50
N ALA A 31 -18.28 7.38 -13.30
CA ALA A 31 -17.57 7.13 -12.05
C ALA A 31 -17.57 5.64 -11.68
N ASP A 32 -18.57 4.88 -12.12
CA ASP A 32 -18.71 3.45 -11.81
C ASP A 32 -17.51 2.62 -12.29
N GLU A 33 -16.89 3.01 -13.40
CA GLU A 33 -15.67 2.38 -13.94
C GLU A 33 -14.38 2.77 -13.17
N LEU A 34 -14.45 3.81 -12.33
CA LEU A 34 -13.31 4.41 -11.62
C LEU A 34 -13.27 4.05 -10.13
N VAL A 35 -14.31 3.38 -9.64
CA VAL A 35 -14.46 2.99 -8.24
C VAL A 35 -14.30 1.49 -8.06
N VAL A 36 -13.82 1.12 -6.88
CA VAL A 36 -13.83 -0.26 -6.40
C VAL A 36 -14.75 -0.35 -5.18
N PRO A 37 -15.33 -1.53 -4.90
CA PRO A 37 -16.20 -1.71 -3.74
C PRO A 37 -15.44 -1.46 -2.42
N GLU A 38 -16.19 -1.27 -1.34
CA GLU A 38 -15.65 -1.27 0.01
C GLU A 38 -14.79 -2.53 0.25
N GLY A 39 -13.61 -2.34 0.85
CA GLY A 39 -12.71 -3.43 1.18
C GLY A 39 -11.33 -2.92 1.59
N HIS A 40 -10.46 -3.83 2.03
CA HIS A 40 -9.09 -3.47 2.34
C HIS A 40 -8.24 -3.53 1.08
N TYR A 41 -7.45 -2.50 0.80
CA TYR A 41 -6.55 -2.46 -0.34
C TYR A 41 -5.15 -2.08 0.12
N VAL A 42 -4.12 -2.62 -0.51
CA VAL A 42 -2.75 -2.11 -0.34
C VAL A 42 -2.46 -1.18 -1.49
N LEU A 43 -2.08 0.05 -1.17
CA LEU A 43 -1.78 1.10 -2.12
C LEU A 43 -0.29 1.37 -2.16
N THR A 44 0.28 1.67 -3.32
CA THR A 44 1.66 2.17 -3.44
C THR A 44 1.71 3.45 -4.27
N LYS A 45 2.63 4.35 -3.95
CA LYS A 45 2.89 5.53 -4.80
C LYS A 45 3.50 5.05 -6.13
N ARG A 46 3.02 5.57 -7.26
CA ARG A 46 3.64 5.34 -8.59
C ARG A 46 4.89 6.17 -8.83
N PHE A 47 5.11 7.21 -8.03
CA PHE A 47 6.29 8.05 -8.12
C PHE A 47 6.87 8.24 -6.72
N SER A 48 8.16 7.95 -6.59
CA SER A 48 8.98 8.37 -5.45
C SER A 48 9.82 9.57 -5.88
N THR A 49 10.25 10.43 -4.95
CA THR A 49 11.27 11.43 -5.29
C THR A 49 12.66 10.82 -5.13
N LYS A 50 13.73 11.48 -5.59
CA LYS A 50 15.10 11.00 -5.35
C LYS A 50 15.46 11.08 -3.86
N GLU A 51 14.88 12.05 -3.17
CA GLU A 51 15.05 12.36 -1.75
C GLU A 51 14.16 11.50 -0.84
N GLU A 52 13.12 10.85 -1.40
CA GLU A 52 12.25 9.96 -0.63
C GLU A 52 13.10 8.80 -0.07
N ARG A 53 12.98 8.59 1.25
CA ARG A 53 13.77 7.59 1.98
C ARG A 53 13.61 6.18 1.41
N ARG A 54 12.47 5.89 0.76
CA ARG A 54 12.16 4.60 0.13
C ARG A 54 11.62 4.79 -1.29
N ARG A 55 11.92 3.86 -2.18
CA ARG A 55 11.36 3.78 -3.54
C ARG A 55 9.92 3.34 -3.52
N ILE A 56 9.59 2.37 -2.68
CA ILE A 56 8.22 1.92 -2.46
C ILE A 56 7.73 2.50 -1.14
N VAL A 57 6.59 3.19 -1.21
CA VAL A 57 5.84 3.63 -0.04
C VAL A 57 4.45 3.06 -0.15
N ALA A 58 4.13 2.11 0.74
CA ALA A 58 2.87 1.40 0.77
C ALA A 58 1.97 1.87 1.93
N ALA A 59 0.65 1.85 1.71
CA ALA A 59 -0.35 2.15 2.72
C ALA A 59 -1.55 1.20 2.60
N VAL A 60 -2.14 0.82 3.73
CA VAL A 60 -3.40 0.08 3.78
C VAL A 60 -4.55 1.08 3.74
N TYR A 61 -5.42 0.96 2.72
CA TYR A 61 -6.77 1.49 2.79
C TYR A 61 -7.62 0.56 3.64
N ASP A 62 -8.21 1.12 4.69
CA ASP A 62 -8.95 0.40 5.73
C ASP A 62 -10.33 1.06 5.87
N PRO A 63 -11.43 0.37 5.51
CA PRO A 63 -12.78 0.91 5.63
C PRO A 63 -13.14 1.34 7.05
N ALA A 64 -12.53 0.75 8.08
CA ALA A 64 -12.75 1.18 9.47
C ALA A 64 -12.13 2.55 9.78
N ARG A 65 -11.20 3.04 8.95
CA ARG A 65 -10.56 4.37 9.08
C ARG A 65 -11.13 5.40 8.12
N VAL A 66 -11.47 4.95 6.92
CA VAL A 66 -12.02 5.80 5.86
C VAL A 66 -13.30 5.12 5.35
N PRO A 67 -14.42 5.26 6.09
CA PRO A 67 -15.67 4.59 5.74
C PRO A 67 -16.23 5.15 4.44
N ALA A 68 -16.41 4.27 3.46
CA ALA A 68 -17.08 4.59 2.20
C ALA A 68 -17.56 3.29 1.53
N PRO A 69 -18.76 3.27 0.93
CA PRO A 69 -19.28 2.08 0.23
C PRO A 69 -18.47 1.74 -1.03
N GLN A 70 -17.79 2.75 -1.58
CA GLN A 70 -16.95 2.65 -2.77
C GLN A 70 -15.80 3.63 -2.64
N VAL A 71 -14.66 3.30 -3.26
CA VAL A 71 -13.47 4.13 -3.23
C VAL A 71 -12.84 4.23 -4.62
N ALA A 72 -12.40 5.44 -4.98
CA ALA A 72 -11.57 5.69 -6.16
C ALA A 72 -10.13 5.94 -5.73
N PHE A 73 -9.18 5.33 -6.44
CA PHE A 73 -7.74 5.57 -6.31
C PHE A 73 -7.26 6.44 -7.47
N GLU A 74 -6.49 7.47 -7.17
CA GLU A 74 -6.00 8.37 -8.21
C GLU A 74 -4.89 7.73 -9.05
N ASN A 75 -4.71 8.18 -10.29
CA ASN A 75 -3.83 7.57 -11.29
C ASN A 75 -2.34 7.44 -10.90
N HIS A 76 -1.86 8.19 -9.90
CA HIS A 76 -0.50 8.07 -9.36
C HIS A 76 -0.40 7.07 -8.19
N VAL A 77 -1.43 6.24 -7.99
CA VAL A 77 -1.49 5.16 -7.00
C VAL A 77 -1.63 3.82 -7.72
N ASN A 78 -0.81 2.83 -7.36
CA ASN A 78 -1.13 1.44 -7.65
C ASN A 78 -1.93 0.86 -6.49
N TYR A 79 -2.80 -0.11 -6.75
CA TYR A 79 -3.53 -0.82 -5.70
C TYR A 79 -3.52 -2.34 -5.93
N PHE A 80 -3.42 -3.09 -4.85
CA PHE A 80 -3.48 -4.55 -4.84
C PHE A 80 -4.87 -5.01 -4.45
N HIS A 81 -5.40 -6.00 -5.18
CA HIS A 81 -6.75 -6.51 -5.03
C HIS A 81 -6.80 -8.00 -5.39
N THR A 82 -7.91 -8.67 -5.06
CA THR A 82 -8.24 -10.01 -5.57
C THR A 82 -9.45 -9.89 -6.49
N ARG A 83 -9.24 -10.00 -7.81
CA ARG A 83 -10.33 -9.91 -8.83
C ARG A 83 -11.24 -8.69 -8.64
N GLY A 84 -10.66 -7.49 -8.53
CA GLY A 84 -11.37 -6.23 -8.25
C GLY A 84 -11.82 -6.01 -6.80
N SER A 85 -11.84 -7.05 -5.98
CA SER A 85 -12.29 -6.98 -4.58
C SER A 85 -11.13 -6.76 -3.60
N GLY A 86 -11.44 -6.23 -2.43
CA GLY A 86 -10.48 -6.05 -1.34
C GLY A 86 -9.84 -7.35 -0.86
N LEU A 87 -8.78 -7.21 -0.07
CA LEU A 87 -8.02 -8.27 0.56
C LEU A 87 -8.53 -8.53 1.98
N PRO A 88 -8.28 -9.72 2.55
CA PRO A 88 -8.39 -9.91 4.00
C PRO A 88 -7.45 -8.93 4.72
N VAL A 89 -7.93 -8.27 5.78
CA VAL A 89 -7.19 -7.19 6.47
C VAL A 89 -5.79 -7.61 6.93
N VAL A 90 -5.64 -8.83 7.46
CA VAL A 90 -4.36 -9.34 7.91
C VAL A 90 -3.39 -9.50 6.73
N LEU A 91 -3.87 -10.01 5.60
CA LEU A 91 -3.05 -10.12 4.38
C LEU A 91 -2.66 -8.74 3.85
N ALA A 92 -3.58 -7.77 3.84
CA ALA A 92 -3.29 -6.41 3.41
C ALA A 92 -2.19 -5.77 4.27
N LYS A 93 -2.28 -5.90 5.59
CA LYS A 93 -1.25 -5.40 6.52
C LYS A 93 0.11 -6.05 6.30
N GLY A 94 0.15 -7.36 6.14
CA GLY A 94 1.38 -8.09 5.90
C GLY A 94 2.03 -7.75 4.55
N LEU A 95 1.23 -7.62 3.51
CA LEU A 95 1.72 -7.16 2.20
C LEU A 95 2.28 -5.73 2.27
N ALA A 96 1.57 -4.81 2.93
CA ALA A 96 2.06 -3.45 3.12
C ALA A 96 3.33 -3.39 3.99
N ALA A 97 3.46 -4.27 4.99
CA ALA A 97 4.67 -4.42 5.80
C ALA A 97 5.86 -4.89 4.96
N TYR A 98 5.66 -5.97 4.19
CA TYR A 98 6.68 -6.48 3.27
C TYR A 98 7.14 -5.41 2.27
N LEU A 99 6.20 -4.73 1.60
CA LEU A 99 6.51 -3.68 0.61
C LEU A 99 7.22 -2.46 1.21
N ASN A 100 7.01 -2.17 2.49
CA ASN A 100 7.67 -1.08 3.20
C ASN A 100 9.01 -1.49 3.85
N SER A 101 9.42 -2.76 3.76
CA SER A 101 10.66 -3.25 4.36
C SER A 101 11.91 -2.72 3.65
N SER A 102 13.02 -2.64 4.39
CA SER A 102 14.33 -2.29 3.84
C SER A 102 14.85 -3.35 2.86
N LEU A 103 14.40 -4.60 3.02
CA LEU A 103 14.69 -5.69 2.08
C LEU A 103 14.13 -5.37 0.68
N VAL A 104 12.84 -5.03 0.60
CA VAL A 104 12.19 -4.67 -0.66
C VAL A 104 12.75 -3.38 -1.21
N ASP A 105 13.04 -2.38 -0.36
CA ASP A 105 13.62 -1.12 -0.81
C ASP A 105 15.00 -1.32 -1.46
N THR A 106 15.86 -2.13 -0.82
CA THR A 106 17.19 -2.49 -1.35
C THR A 106 17.07 -3.21 -2.70
N TYR A 107 16.20 -4.23 -2.78
CA TYR A 107 15.97 -4.96 -4.01
C TYR A 107 15.48 -4.04 -5.13
N PHE A 108 14.50 -3.17 -4.83
CA PHE A 108 13.93 -2.27 -5.83
C PHE A 108 14.94 -1.22 -6.30
N ARG A 109 15.84 -0.73 -5.43
CA ARG A 109 16.90 0.21 -5.82
C ARG A 109 17.96 -0.40 -6.73
N GLN A 110 18.24 -1.69 -6.59
CA GLN A 110 19.18 -2.40 -7.46
C GLN A 110 18.59 -2.66 -8.85
N PHE A 111 17.28 -2.87 -8.93
CA PHE A 111 16.60 -3.22 -10.17
C PHE A 111 16.02 -2.01 -10.93
N SER A 112 15.57 -0.99 -10.20
CA SER A 112 14.94 0.21 -10.79
C SER A 112 15.94 1.33 -10.97
N GLY A 113 16.31 1.61 -12.22
CA GLY A 113 17.12 2.78 -12.60
C GLY A 113 16.35 4.12 -12.55
N HIS A 114 15.05 4.09 -12.22
CA HIS A 114 14.18 5.27 -12.20
C HIS A 114 13.36 5.38 -10.91
N THR A 115 12.67 6.52 -10.76
CA THR A 115 11.84 6.83 -9.60
C THR A 115 10.38 6.41 -9.73
N GLN A 116 9.98 5.96 -10.92
CA GLN A 116 8.65 5.44 -11.21
C GLN A 116 8.51 4.01 -10.66
N VAL A 117 7.34 3.69 -10.12
CA VAL A 117 6.98 2.37 -9.58
C VAL A 117 5.77 1.88 -10.37
N ASN A 118 6.02 1.09 -11.41
CA ASN A 118 4.98 0.56 -12.27
C ASN A 118 4.40 -0.75 -11.72
N ALA A 119 3.21 -1.11 -12.20
CA ALA A 119 2.59 -2.39 -11.87
C ALA A 119 3.41 -3.59 -12.39
N SER A 120 4.19 -3.44 -13.46
CA SER A 120 5.15 -4.45 -13.93
C SER A 120 6.25 -4.70 -12.90
N ASP A 121 6.84 -3.63 -12.37
CA ASP A 121 7.96 -3.69 -11.41
C ASP A 121 7.49 -4.30 -10.09
N LEU A 122 6.27 -3.95 -9.66
CA LEU A 122 5.65 -4.57 -8.49
C LEU A 122 5.38 -6.05 -8.72
N ARG A 123 5.02 -6.49 -9.93
CA ARG A 123 4.78 -7.91 -10.24
C ARG A 123 6.06 -8.74 -10.31
N SER A 124 7.21 -8.13 -10.59
CA SER A 124 8.49 -8.82 -10.64
C SER A 124 9.15 -8.98 -9.27
N LEU A 125 8.61 -8.36 -8.22
CA LEU A 125 9.10 -8.56 -6.85
C LEU A 125 8.98 -10.03 -6.43
N PRO A 126 9.98 -10.60 -5.73
CA PRO A 126 9.88 -11.92 -5.15
C PRO A 126 8.96 -11.86 -3.92
N TYR A 127 7.67 -12.17 -4.09
CA TYR A 127 6.74 -12.15 -2.96
C TYR A 127 6.92 -13.38 -2.07
N PRO A 128 6.86 -13.20 -0.73
CA PRO A 128 6.71 -14.32 0.19
C PRO A 128 5.42 -15.10 -0.08
N THR A 129 5.36 -16.31 0.50
CA THR A 129 4.12 -17.09 0.49
C THR A 129 2.98 -16.32 1.17
N ARG A 130 1.74 -16.66 0.78
CA ARG A 130 0.55 -16.06 1.40
C ARG A 130 0.51 -16.29 2.91
N SER A 131 0.95 -17.45 3.40
CA SER A 131 1.02 -17.75 4.83
C SER A 131 2.04 -16.86 5.55
N ALA A 132 3.22 -16.63 4.97
CA ALA A 132 4.21 -15.71 5.51
C ALA A 132 3.67 -14.27 5.57
N LEU A 133 3.03 -13.78 4.51
CA LEU A 133 2.38 -12.46 4.54
C LEU A 133 1.29 -12.38 5.62
N VAL A 134 0.49 -13.43 5.82
CA VAL A 134 -0.50 -13.46 6.91
C VAL A 134 0.18 -13.45 8.28
N ALA A 135 1.28 -14.20 8.47
CA ALA A 135 2.04 -14.21 9.72
C ALA A 135 2.62 -12.82 10.03
N LEU A 136 3.22 -12.16 9.04
CA LEU A 136 3.71 -10.79 9.15
C LEU A 136 2.57 -9.81 9.47
N GLY A 137 1.44 -9.95 8.80
CA GLY A 137 0.27 -9.10 9.01
C GLY A 137 -0.33 -9.18 10.40
N ARG A 138 -0.20 -10.32 11.10
CA ARG A 138 -0.64 -10.49 12.49
C ARG A 138 0.22 -9.68 13.48
N ARG A 139 1.46 -9.34 13.11
CA ARG A 139 2.36 -8.49 13.91
C ARG A 139 2.04 -7.00 13.75
N ILE A 140 1.19 -6.63 12.78
CA ILE A 140 0.83 -5.23 12.52
C ILE A 140 -0.48 -4.86 13.22
N GLY A 141 -0.37 -4.02 14.24
CA GLY A 141 -1.49 -3.52 15.03
C GLY A 141 -2.31 -2.42 14.35
N LYS A 142 -2.74 -1.44 15.16
CA LYS A 142 -3.42 -0.22 14.69
C LYS A 142 -2.43 0.82 14.13
N CYS A 143 -1.16 0.67 14.39
CA CYS A 143 -0.10 1.50 13.81
C CYS A 143 0.94 0.56 13.21
N PHE A 144 1.58 1.00 12.12
CA PHE A 144 2.81 0.33 11.70
C PHE A 144 3.92 0.64 12.70
N PRO A 145 4.77 -0.36 13.01
CA PRO A 145 5.89 -0.15 13.91
C PRO A 145 6.95 0.78 13.28
N ALA A 146 7.95 1.15 14.09
CA ALA A 146 9.13 1.83 13.57
C ALA A 146 9.88 0.93 12.58
N GLN A 147 10.74 1.53 11.75
CA GLN A 147 11.35 0.80 10.63
C GLN A 147 12.19 -0.41 11.08
N GLU A 148 12.97 -0.24 12.15
CA GLU A 148 13.82 -1.30 12.68
C GLU A 148 13.00 -2.50 13.16
N GLU A 149 11.90 -2.26 13.88
CA GLU A 149 10.97 -3.30 14.32
C GLU A 149 10.22 -3.94 13.15
N LEU A 150 9.83 -3.15 12.13
CA LEU A 150 9.21 -3.67 10.91
C LEU A 150 10.16 -4.64 10.19
N ASP A 151 11.42 -4.24 10.02
CA ASP A 151 12.43 -5.05 9.35
C ASP A 151 12.74 -6.32 10.16
N HIS A 152 12.78 -6.24 11.49
CA HIS A 152 12.95 -7.40 12.35
C HIS A 152 11.78 -8.40 12.19
N HIS A 153 10.53 -7.93 12.16
CA HIS A 153 9.38 -8.80 11.91
C HIS A 153 9.42 -9.47 10.53
N VAL A 154 9.91 -8.76 9.52
CA VAL A 154 10.09 -9.32 8.17
C VAL A 154 11.17 -10.40 8.20
N ASP A 155 12.31 -10.13 8.83
CA ASP A 155 13.43 -11.07 8.93
C ASP A 155 13.05 -12.36 9.67
N GLU A 156 12.39 -12.23 10.82
CA GLU A 156 11.90 -13.37 11.60
C GLU A 156 10.93 -14.24 10.79
N VAL A 157 10.00 -13.63 10.04
CA VAL A 157 8.97 -14.37 9.31
C VAL A 157 9.50 -15.00 8.03
N LEU A 158 10.49 -14.37 7.37
CA LEU A 158 10.96 -14.82 6.06
C LEU A 158 12.16 -15.77 6.13
N PHE A 159 13.01 -15.64 7.15
CA PHE A 159 14.26 -16.40 7.25
C PHE A 159 14.34 -17.31 8.48
N HIS A 160 13.46 -17.13 9.46
CA HIS A 160 13.48 -17.88 10.73
C HIS A 160 12.13 -18.55 11.06
N GLY A 161 11.15 -18.52 10.14
CA GLY A 161 9.76 -18.96 10.36
C GLY A 161 9.30 -20.12 9.48
#